data_AF-A0A0C9R4Y7-F1
#
_entry.id   AF-A0A0C9R4Y7-F1
#
_cell.length_a   1.000
_cell.length_b   1.000
_cell.length_c   1.000
_cell.angle_alpha   90.00
_cell.angle_beta   90.00
_cell.angle_gamma   90.00
#
_symmetry.space_group_name_H-M   'P 1'
#
loop_
_entity.id
_entity.type
_entity.pdbx_description
1 polymer ?
#
loop_
_entity_poly.entity_id
_entity_poly.type
_entity_poly.pdbx_seq_one_letter_code
_entity_poly.pdbx_strand_id
1 'polypeptide(L)'
;IHYHLAGTKKVQQALAQPEMLERFISDPEKIKAVGQIFTGLYSLDDSEAGNASYEMALKEPERFVLKPQREGGGNNVYGADIPDALRKMSRVERAAWILMDLIQPPISKGYMIRPGGKSPPEVVDLVSELGIFGVILGDVDNVICNYQAGHMLRTKLSTANEGGVAAGLGALDSPYLLD
;
A
#
# COMPACT_ATOMS: atom_id res chain seq x y z
N ILE A 1 13.15 -8.51 -15.52
CA ILE A 1 12.07 -7.49 -15.66
C ILE A 1 10.72 -7.97 -15.14
N HIS A 2 10.31 -9.23 -15.33
CA HIS A 2 9.00 -9.74 -14.92
C HIS A 2 8.65 -9.52 -13.44
N TYR A 3 9.56 -9.85 -12.51
CA TYR A 3 9.33 -9.62 -11.07
C TYR A 3 9.13 -8.14 -10.71
N HIS A 4 9.78 -7.22 -11.43
CA HIS A 4 9.54 -5.79 -11.23
C HIS A 4 8.12 -5.41 -11.67
N LEU A 5 7.66 -5.90 -12.82
CA LEU A 5 6.29 -5.65 -13.28
C LEU A 5 5.23 -6.27 -12.35
N ALA A 6 5.52 -7.44 -11.76
CA ALA A 6 4.67 -8.07 -10.77
C ALA A 6 4.48 -7.22 -9.49
N GLY A 7 5.45 -6.35 -9.17
CA GLY A 7 5.37 -5.41 -8.04
C GLY A 7 4.54 -4.15 -8.30
N THR A 8 4.03 -3.96 -9.52
CA THR A 8 3.23 -2.77 -9.85
C THR A 8 1.90 -2.75 -9.10
N LYS A 9 1.42 -1.54 -8.81
CA LYS A 9 0.13 -1.33 -8.13
C LYS A 9 -1.04 -1.88 -8.95
N LYS A 10 -0.93 -1.86 -10.28
CA LYS A 10 -1.93 -2.47 -11.17
C LYS A 10 -2.01 -3.99 -10.99
N VAL A 11 -0.88 -4.68 -10.87
CA VAL A 11 -0.87 -6.13 -10.60
C VAL A 11 -1.44 -6.42 -9.21
N GLN A 12 -1.08 -5.61 -8.20
CA GLN A 12 -1.69 -5.70 -6.86
C GLN A 12 -3.23 -5.58 -6.91
N GLN A 13 -3.75 -4.59 -7.65
CA GLN A 13 -5.19 -4.38 -7.81
C GLN A 13 -5.87 -5.53 -8.57
N ALA A 14 -5.24 -6.06 -9.61
CA ALA A 14 -5.77 -7.19 -10.37
C ALA A 14 -5.83 -8.48 -9.54
N LEU A 15 -4.78 -8.76 -8.75
CA LEU A 15 -4.72 -9.94 -7.87
C LEU A 15 -5.70 -9.88 -6.70
N ALA A 16 -6.27 -8.71 -6.38
CA ALA A 16 -7.26 -8.58 -5.32
C ALA A 16 -8.63 -9.19 -5.67
N GLN A 17 -8.86 -9.56 -6.93
CA GLN A 17 -10.06 -10.29 -7.34
C GLN A 17 -9.88 -11.78 -7.00
N PRO A 18 -10.83 -12.43 -6.28
CA PRO A 18 -10.70 -13.83 -5.89
C PRO A 18 -10.38 -14.77 -7.05
N GLU A 19 -11.05 -14.57 -8.19
CA GLU A 19 -10.90 -15.40 -9.39
C GLU A 19 -9.50 -15.25 -10.02
N MET A 20 -8.83 -14.13 -9.77
CA MET A 20 -7.46 -13.91 -10.24
C MET A 20 -6.44 -14.66 -9.38
N LEU A 21 -6.66 -14.81 -8.07
CA LEU A 21 -5.79 -15.62 -7.21
C LEU A 21 -5.82 -17.09 -7.60
N GLU A 22 -6.99 -17.62 -7.93
CA GLU A 22 -7.19 -19.02 -8.34
C GLU A 22 -6.37 -19.42 -9.57
N ARG A 23 -5.99 -18.44 -10.41
CA ARG A 23 -5.13 -18.67 -11.58
C ARG A 23 -3.66 -18.93 -11.21
N PHE A 24 -3.23 -18.53 -10.02
CA PHE A 24 -1.83 -18.58 -9.58
C PHE A 24 -1.61 -19.42 -8.32
N ILE A 25 -2.67 -19.71 -7.55
CA ILE A 25 -2.63 -20.48 -6.32
C ILE A 25 -3.70 -21.57 -6.42
N SER A 26 -3.32 -22.84 -6.25
CA SER A 26 -4.27 -23.97 -6.32
C SER A 26 -4.83 -24.38 -4.97
N ASP A 27 -4.21 -23.95 -3.87
CA ASP A 27 -4.58 -24.29 -2.50
C ASP A 27 -5.67 -23.33 -1.98
N PRO A 28 -6.91 -23.81 -1.72
CA PRO A 28 -8.03 -22.97 -1.31
C PRO A 28 -7.79 -22.21 0.00
N GLU A 29 -7.08 -22.82 0.95
CA GLU A 29 -6.80 -22.16 2.24
C GLU A 29 -5.78 -21.03 2.06
N LYS A 30 -4.82 -21.18 1.14
CA LYS A 30 -3.90 -20.09 0.78
C LYS A 30 -4.60 -18.98 0.01
N ILE A 31 -5.50 -19.31 -0.91
CA ILE A 31 -6.30 -18.29 -1.61
C ILE A 31 -7.08 -17.47 -0.60
N LYS A 32 -7.75 -18.12 0.35
CA LYS A 32 -8.49 -17.47 1.43
C LYS A 32 -7.58 -16.60 2.31
N ALA A 33 -6.45 -17.13 2.75
CA ALA A 33 -5.49 -16.41 3.61
C ALA A 33 -4.91 -15.17 2.90
N VAL A 34 -4.56 -15.28 1.61
CA VAL A 34 -4.07 -14.14 0.82
C VAL A 34 -5.20 -13.13 0.58
N GLY A 35 -6.39 -13.60 0.22
CA GLY A 35 -7.56 -12.76 -0.02
C GLY A 35 -7.96 -11.91 1.19
N GLN A 36 -7.78 -12.44 2.42
CA GLN A 36 -8.04 -11.71 3.66
C GLN A 36 -7.08 -10.53 3.92
N ILE A 37 -5.92 -10.49 3.26
CA ILE A 37 -4.93 -9.41 3.43
C ILE A 37 -5.28 -8.19 2.56
N PHE A 38 -6.02 -8.38 1.48
CA PHE A 38 -6.37 -7.28 0.59
C PHE A 38 -7.41 -6.35 1.23
N THR A 39 -7.16 -5.06 1.08
CA THR A 39 -8.18 -4.01 1.28
C THR A 39 -8.94 -3.77 -0.03
N GLY A 40 -9.91 -2.85 -0.06
CA GLY A 40 -10.53 -2.42 -1.31
C GLY A 40 -9.51 -1.87 -2.30
N LEU A 41 -9.38 -2.52 -3.44
CA LEU A 41 -8.49 -2.18 -4.54
C LEU A 41 -9.31 -2.12 -5.83
N TYR A 42 -9.38 -0.93 -6.42
CA TYR A 42 -10.32 -0.63 -7.49
C TYR A 42 -9.60 -0.16 -8.75
N SER A 43 -10.06 -0.65 -9.89
CA SER A 43 -9.59 -0.21 -11.21
C SER A 43 -10.18 1.17 -11.55
N LEU A 44 -9.44 1.95 -12.34
CA LEU A 44 -9.90 3.20 -12.95
C LEU A 44 -9.94 3.13 -14.49
N ASP A 45 -9.86 1.92 -15.04
CA ASP A 45 -9.86 1.68 -16.48
C ASP A 45 -11.10 2.28 -17.17
N ASP A 46 -11.03 2.41 -18.49
CA ASP A 46 -12.18 2.75 -19.32
C ASP A 46 -13.16 1.55 -19.40
N SER A 47 -13.92 1.39 -18.32
CA SER A 47 -14.94 0.35 -18.13
C SER A 47 -16.04 0.86 -17.20
N GLU A 48 -17.15 0.13 -17.12
CA GLU A 48 -18.23 0.45 -16.18
C GLU A 48 -17.75 0.43 -14.72
N ALA A 49 -17.01 -0.61 -14.31
CA ALA A 49 -16.44 -0.72 -12.97
C ALA A 49 -15.44 0.41 -12.67
N GLY A 50 -14.62 0.79 -13.66
CA GLY A 50 -13.69 1.91 -13.52
C GLY A 50 -14.38 3.28 -13.42
N ASN A 51 -15.48 3.48 -14.15
CA ASN A 51 -16.33 4.67 -14.01
C ASN A 51 -17.00 4.72 -12.63
N ALA A 52 -17.54 3.60 -12.15
CA ALA A 52 -18.13 3.54 -10.82
C ALA A 52 -17.10 3.87 -9.73
N SER A 53 -15.88 3.35 -9.86
CA SER A 53 -14.77 3.65 -8.93
C SER A 53 -14.36 5.12 -8.96
N TYR A 54 -14.36 5.74 -10.13
CA TYR A 54 -14.15 7.18 -10.28
C TYR A 54 -15.22 8.00 -9.56
N GLU A 55 -16.51 7.71 -9.78
CA GLU A 55 -17.60 8.44 -9.12
C GLU A 55 -17.57 8.25 -7.60
N MET A 56 -17.25 7.03 -7.13
CA MET A 56 -17.05 6.74 -5.72
C MET A 56 -15.93 7.59 -5.10
N ALA A 57 -14.80 7.72 -5.80
CA ALA A 57 -13.67 8.55 -5.36
C ALA A 57 -14.01 10.04 -5.32
N LEU A 58 -14.87 10.53 -6.23
CA LEU A 58 -15.32 11.93 -6.21
C LEU A 58 -16.27 12.22 -5.04
N LYS A 59 -17.10 11.23 -4.68
CA LYS A 59 -18.13 11.38 -3.65
C LYS A 59 -17.54 11.31 -2.23
N GLU A 60 -16.64 10.37 -1.99
CA GLU A 60 -16.07 10.11 -0.66
C GLU A 60 -14.54 10.05 -0.68
N PRO A 61 -13.85 11.11 -1.12
CA PRO A 61 -12.41 11.08 -1.40
C PRO A 61 -11.55 10.73 -0.17
N GLU A 62 -11.97 11.14 1.04
CA GLU A 62 -11.26 10.87 2.30
C GLU A 62 -11.12 9.39 2.65
N ARG A 63 -11.90 8.51 2.00
CA ARG A 63 -11.82 7.07 2.20
C ARG A 63 -10.70 6.42 1.39
N PHE A 64 -10.03 7.16 0.51
CA PHE A 64 -9.18 6.57 -0.51
C PHE A 64 -7.78 7.19 -0.57
N VAL A 65 -6.91 6.42 -1.20
CA VAL A 65 -5.62 6.85 -1.74
C VAL A 65 -5.56 6.46 -3.22
N LEU A 66 -5.16 7.41 -4.05
CA LEU A 66 -4.96 7.24 -5.48
C LEU A 66 -3.46 7.00 -5.74
N LYS A 67 -3.12 5.89 -6.40
CA LYS A 67 -1.72 5.44 -6.57
C LYS A 67 -1.33 5.28 -8.03
N PRO A 68 -0.24 5.92 -8.49
CA PRO A 68 0.30 5.68 -9.83
C PRO A 68 1.20 4.43 -9.83
N GLN A 69 1.65 3.99 -11.02
CA GLN A 69 2.62 2.90 -11.16
C GLN A 69 4.07 3.36 -10.87
N ARG A 70 4.32 3.86 -9.66
CA ARG A 70 5.64 4.31 -9.18
C ARG A 70 5.99 3.66 -7.84
N GLU A 71 7.29 3.58 -7.56
CA GLU A 71 7.86 3.08 -6.30
C GLU A 71 8.70 4.16 -5.61
N GLY A 72 9.01 3.97 -4.32
CA GLY A 72 9.93 4.84 -3.56
C GLY A 72 9.28 5.90 -2.67
N GLY A 73 7.94 5.95 -2.58
CA GLY A 73 7.22 7.01 -1.86
C GLY A 73 7.14 8.32 -2.67
N GLY A 74 6.41 9.33 -2.20
CA GLY A 74 6.32 10.64 -2.86
C GLY A 74 5.28 10.80 -3.95
N ASN A 75 4.50 9.75 -4.28
CA ASN A 75 3.76 9.69 -5.55
C ASN A 75 2.23 9.56 -5.40
N ASN A 76 1.72 9.32 -4.19
CA ASN A 76 0.30 9.05 -3.98
C ASN A 76 -0.49 10.36 -3.82
N VAL A 77 -1.77 10.34 -4.17
CA VAL A 77 -2.72 11.43 -3.91
C VAL A 77 -3.75 10.96 -2.88
N TYR A 78 -4.07 11.79 -1.90
CA TYR A 78 -4.85 11.41 -0.72
C TYR A 78 -6.07 12.30 -0.55
N GLY A 79 -7.17 11.72 -0.06
CA GLY A 79 -8.32 12.49 0.42
C GLY A 79 -8.79 13.56 -0.55
N ALA A 80 -9.07 14.76 -0.02
CA ALA A 80 -9.55 15.93 -0.75
C ALA A 80 -8.79 16.30 -2.03
N ASP A 81 -7.54 15.87 -2.22
CA ASP A 81 -6.78 16.14 -3.45
C ASP A 81 -7.15 15.20 -4.62
N ILE A 82 -7.78 14.05 -4.33
CA ILE A 82 -8.13 13.03 -5.33
C ILE A 82 -9.08 13.57 -6.41
N PRO A 83 -10.18 14.29 -6.08
CA PRO A 83 -11.10 14.80 -7.09
C PRO A 83 -10.41 15.71 -8.11
N ASP A 84 -9.52 16.59 -7.66
CA ASP A 84 -8.83 17.53 -8.53
C ASP A 84 -7.76 16.85 -9.38
N ALA A 85 -7.10 15.81 -8.86
CA ALA A 85 -6.20 14.98 -9.65
C ALA A 85 -6.96 14.21 -10.74
N LEU A 86 -8.08 13.56 -10.39
CA LEU A 86 -8.88 12.76 -11.31
C LEU A 86 -9.53 13.60 -12.41
N ARG A 87 -10.06 14.79 -12.11
CA ARG A 87 -10.67 15.69 -13.10
C ARG A 87 -9.69 16.20 -14.17
N LYS A 88 -8.39 16.21 -13.86
CA LYS A 88 -7.33 16.61 -14.80
C LYS A 88 -6.93 15.48 -15.76
N MET A 89 -7.39 14.25 -15.52
CA MET A 89 -7.04 13.08 -16.30
C MET A 89 -8.18 12.72 -17.25
N SER A 90 -7.84 12.38 -18.49
CA SER A 90 -8.73 11.66 -19.39
C SER A 90 -9.01 10.24 -18.86
N ARG A 91 -10.03 9.59 -19.45
CA ARG A 91 -10.38 8.18 -19.13
C ARG A 91 -9.22 7.22 -19.39
N VAL A 92 -8.37 7.54 -20.37
CA VAL A 92 -7.16 6.76 -20.69
C VAL A 92 -6.06 7.00 -19.66
N GLU A 93 -5.82 8.25 -19.26
CA GLU A 93 -4.74 8.58 -18.31
C GLU A 93 -5.00 8.01 -16.91
N ARG A 94 -6.24 8.09 -16.44
CA ARG A 94 -6.58 7.54 -15.11
C ARG A 94 -6.46 6.01 -15.03
N ALA A 95 -6.45 5.29 -16.16
CA ALA A 95 -6.21 3.85 -16.20
C ALA A 95 -4.78 3.47 -15.75
N ALA A 96 -3.83 4.42 -15.78
CA ALA A 96 -2.49 4.25 -15.22
C ALA A 96 -2.47 4.31 -13.68
N TRP A 97 -3.61 4.55 -13.04
CA TRP A 97 -3.75 4.66 -11.59
C TRP A 97 -4.65 3.56 -11.04
N ILE A 98 -4.52 3.31 -9.74
CA ILE A 98 -5.48 2.52 -8.97
C ILE A 98 -6.06 3.37 -7.86
N LEU A 99 -7.30 3.10 -7.48
CA LEU A 99 -7.90 3.61 -6.26
C LEU A 99 -7.82 2.52 -5.20
N MET A 100 -7.44 2.87 -3.98
CA MET A 100 -7.33 1.94 -2.87
C MET A 100 -7.97 2.54 -1.63
N ASP A 101 -8.64 1.72 -0.84
CA ASP A 101 -9.12 2.11 0.48
C ASP A 101 -7.95 2.61 1.34
N LEU A 102 -8.17 3.73 2.03
CA LEU A 102 -7.24 4.26 3.00
C LEU A 102 -7.34 3.44 4.28
N ILE A 103 -6.27 2.69 4.58
CA ILE A 103 -6.15 1.94 5.83
C ILE A 103 -6.04 2.94 6.99
N GLN A 104 -6.87 2.77 8.02
CA GLN A 104 -6.85 3.55 9.25
C GLN A 104 -6.23 2.71 10.38
N PRO A 105 -4.89 2.72 10.55
CA PRO A 105 -4.23 1.96 11.60
C PRO A 105 -4.50 2.55 13.00
N PRO A 106 -4.36 1.75 14.07
CA PRO A 106 -4.44 2.26 15.43
C PRO A 106 -3.34 3.29 15.71
N ILE A 107 -3.69 4.35 16.44
CA ILE A 107 -2.75 5.38 16.87
C ILE A 107 -2.07 4.92 18.16
N SER A 108 -0.74 5.02 18.17
CA SER A 108 0.08 4.85 19.38
C SER A 108 0.69 6.18 19.79
N LYS A 109 0.94 6.38 21.09
CA LYS A 109 1.69 7.53 21.59
C LYS A 109 3.14 7.13 21.83
N GLY A 110 4.07 7.96 21.39
CA GLY A 110 5.48 7.69 21.57
C GLY A 110 6.35 8.90 21.28
N TYR A 111 7.65 8.65 21.13
CA TYR A 111 8.63 9.68 20.82
C TYR A 111 9.22 9.43 19.44
N MET A 112 9.35 10.49 18.64
CA MET A 112 10.07 10.45 17.38
C MET A 112 11.40 11.18 17.53
N ILE A 113 12.50 10.42 17.48
CA ILE A 113 13.85 10.97 17.63
C ILE A 113 14.41 11.28 16.25
N ARG A 114 14.89 12.52 16.07
CA ARG A 114 15.50 12.98 14.81
C ARG A 114 16.80 13.74 15.09
N PRO A 115 17.81 13.65 14.20
CA PRO A 115 19.00 14.48 14.29
C PRO A 115 18.64 15.97 14.34
N GLY A 116 19.19 16.70 15.31
CA GLY A 116 18.87 18.13 15.51
C GLY A 116 17.47 18.42 16.05
N GLY A 117 16.71 17.40 16.45
CA GLY A 117 15.39 17.55 17.06
C GLY A 117 15.46 18.15 18.47
N LYS A 118 14.28 18.54 18.99
CA LYS A 118 14.12 19.01 20.37
C LYS A 118 14.62 17.95 21.38
N SER A 119 15.19 18.42 22.48
CA SER A 119 15.58 17.59 23.62
C SER A 119 15.05 18.21 24.92
N PRO A 120 14.14 17.55 25.66
CA PRO A 120 13.57 16.23 25.36
C PRO A 120 12.60 16.27 24.15
N PRO A 121 12.43 15.14 23.43
CA PRO A 121 11.42 15.04 22.38
C PRO A 121 10.01 15.08 22.99
N GLU A 122 9.07 15.65 22.24
CA GLU A 122 7.66 15.71 22.62
C GLU A 122 6.98 14.35 22.36
N VAL A 123 5.98 14.02 23.18
CA VAL A 123 5.11 12.87 22.93
C VAL A 123 4.19 13.22 21.76
N VAL A 124 4.16 12.34 20.76
CA VAL A 124 3.39 12.51 19.53
C VAL A 124 2.53 11.29 19.25
N ASP A 125 1.52 11.49 18.40
CA ASP A 125 0.68 10.41 17.88
C ASP A 125 1.33 9.80 16.64
N LEU A 126 1.41 8.48 16.62
CA LEU A 126 2.18 7.68 15.69
C LEU A 126 1.35 6.57 15.07
N VAL A 127 1.67 6.21 13.84
CA VAL A 127 1.13 5.05 13.14
C VAL A 127 2.28 4.26 12.52
N SER A 128 2.20 2.93 12.62
CA SER A 128 3.25 2.02 12.18
C SER A 128 2.81 1.16 11.01
N GLU A 129 3.76 0.83 10.13
CA GLU A 129 3.59 -0.04 8.98
C GLU A 129 4.62 -1.17 9.05
N LEU A 130 4.14 -2.41 9.15
CA LEU A 130 4.97 -3.61 9.25
C LEU A 130 5.27 -4.17 7.86
N GLY A 131 6.54 -4.24 7.50
CA GLY A 131 7.04 -4.95 6.34
C GLY A 131 7.64 -6.30 6.73
N ILE A 132 7.30 -7.35 5.97
CA ILE A 132 7.88 -8.69 6.10
C ILE A 132 8.74 -8.97 4.88
N PHE A 133 10.00 -9.35 5.10
CA PHE A 133 10.89 -9.74 4.00
C PHE A 133 10.66 -11.21 3.62
N GLY A 134 10.58 -11.47 2.32
CA GLY A 134 10.52 -12.82 1.77
C GLY A 134 11.65 -13.02 0.76
N VAL A 135 12.26 -14.21 0.77
CA VAL A 135 13.26 -14.64 -0.20
C VAL A 135 12.71 -15.81 -0.98
N ILE A 136 12.68 -15.67 -2.30
CA ILE A 136 12.35 -16.74 -3.23
C ILE A 136 13.47 -16.90 -4.26
N LEU A 137 13.91 -18.13 -4.48
CA LEU A 137 14.83 -18.53 -5.54
C LEU A 137 14.22 -19.72 -6.26
N GLY A 138 14.24 -19.67 -7.59
CA GLY A 138 13.71 -20.75 -8.41
C GLY A 138 13.87 -20.44 -9.88
N ASP A 139 13.44 -21.39 -10.70
CA ASP A 139 13.25 -21.25 -12.13
C ASP A 139 11.76 -21.32 -12.49
N VAL A 140 11.45 -21.58 -13.76
CA VAL A 140 10.07 -21.65 -14.26
C VAL A 140 9.29 -22.84 -13.71
N ASP A 141 9.98 -23.94 -13.39
CA ASP A 141 9.37 -25.21 -13.01
C ASP A 141 9.56 -25.51 -11.51
N ASN A 142 10.61 -24.97 -10.89
CA ASN A 142 11.06 -25.38 -9.57
C ASN A 142 11.34 -24.18 -8.65
N VAL A 143 10.72 -24.18 -7.48
CA VAL A 143 11.08 -23.30 -6.36
C VAL A 143 12.18 -23.99 -5.55
N ILE A 144 13.39 -23.42 -5.59
CA ILE A 144 14.57 -23.94 -4.88
C ILE A 144 14.55 -23.49 -3.41
N CYS A 145 14.23 -22.23 -3.16
CA CYS A 145 14.03 -21.74 -1.80
C CYS A 145 12.87 -20.73 -1.74
N ASN A 146 12.12 -20.76 -0.64
CA ASN A 146 11.05 -19.82 -0.36
C ASN A 146 10.87 -19.71 1.16
N TYR A 147 11.29 -18.58 1.75
CA TYR A 147 11.23 -18.39 3.21
C TYR A 147 11.06 -16.92 3.60
N GLN A 148 10.55 -16.70 4.81
CA GLN A 148 10.48 -15.39 5.44
C GLN A 148 11.83 -15.03 6.07
N ALA A 149 12.34 -13.83 5.78
CA ALA A 149 13.72 -13.41 6.03
C ALA A 149 13.82 -12.18 6.95
N GLY A 150 12.96 -12.10 7.96
CA GLY A 150 12.90 -10.98 8.91
C GLY A 150 11.82 -9.95 8.59
N HIS A 151 11.88 -8.83 9.29
CA HIS A 151 10.88 -7.76 9.21
C HIS A 151 11.52 -6.37 9.35
N MET A 152 10.74 -5.35 9.02
CA MET A 152 11.06 -3.95 9.31
C MET A 152 9.76 -3.26 9.71
N LEU A 153 9.77 -2.57 10.85
CA LEU A 153 8.69 -1.68 11.23
C LEU A 153 9.10 -0.24 10.89
N ARG A 154 8.20 0.49 10.24
CA ARG A 154 8.35 1.92 9.98
C ARG A 154 7.25 2.66 10.68
N THR A 155 7.59 3.74 11.36
CA THR A 155 6.63 4.53 12.13
C THR A 155 6.68 5.98 11.68
N LYS A 156 5.52 6.58 11.48
CA LYS A 156 5.37 7.99 11.07
C LYS A 156 4.40 8.71 12.00
N LEU A 157 4.39 10.04 11.93
CA LEU A 157 3.34 10.83 12.59
C LEU A 157 1.97 10.43 12.02
N SER A 158 0.95 10.35 12.88
CA SER A 158 -0.41 9.99 12.46
C SER A 158 -0.99 10.95 11.41
N THR A 159 -0.54 12.21 11.43
CA THR A 159 -0.96 13.26 10.50
C THR A 159 -0.21 13.25 9.16
N ALA A 160 0.82 12.41 9.00
CA ALA A 160 1.61 12.35 7.79
C ALA A 160 0.98 11.40 6.76
N ASN A 161 0.70 11.89 5.55
CA ASN A 161 0.19 11.06 4.45
C ASN A 161 1.25 10.03 3.98
N GLU A 162 2.52 10.42 3.98
CA GLU A 162 3.63 9.56 3.55
C GLU A 162 4.53 9.12 4.70
N GLY A 163 5.12 7.93 4.56
CA GLY A 163 5.93 7.28 5.61
C GLY A 163 7.35 6.87 5.20
N GLY A 164 7.84 7.37 4.06
CA GLY A 164 9.17 7.01 3.58
C GLY A 164 10.27 7.44 4.57
N VAL A 165 11.06 6.48 5.07
CA VAL A 165 12.23 6.77 5.93
C VAL A 165 13.28 7.55 5.14
N ALA A 166 13.58 7.13 3.91
CA ALA A 166 14.53 7.82 3.03
C ALA A 166 14.06 9.23 2.63
N ALA A 167 12.73 9.45 2.58
CA ALA A 167 12.14 10.77 2.35
C ALA A 167 12.13 11.66 3.61
N GLY A 168 12.60 11.15 4.75
CA GLY A 168 12.64 11.85 6.03
C GLY A 168 11.29 11.93 6.74
N LEU A 169 10.23 11.29 6.23
CA LEU A 169 8.88 11.39 6.78
C LEU A 169 8.57 10.33 7.84
N GLY A 170 9.23 9.16 7.77
CA GLY A 170 9.15 8.09 8.76
C GLY A 170 10.44 7.90 9.55
N ALA A 171 10.37 7.09 10.61
CA ALA A 171 11.49 6.57 11.39
C ALA A 171 11.47 5.03 11.40
N LEU A 172 12.61 4.42 11.65
CA LEU A 172 12.71 2.98 11.91
C LEU A 172 12.19 2.67 13.31
N ASP A 173 11.56 1.51 13.46
CA ASP A 173 10.95 1.07 14.70
C ASP A 173 11.09 -0.46 14.86
N SER A 174 10.64 -1.02 15.98
CA SER A 174 10.59 -2.46 16.25
C SER A 174 9.23 -2.87 16.82
N PRO A 175 8.64 -3.99 16.37
CA PRO A 175 7.37 -4.44 16.90
C PRO A 175 7.54 -4.94 18.34
N TYR A 176 6.63 -4.52 19.23
CA TYR A 176 6.47 -5.10 20.57
C TYR A 176 5.23 -5.97 20.57
N LEU A 177 5.40 -7.28 20.75
CA LEU A 177 4.30 -8.24 20.77
C LEU A 177 3.59 -8.16 22.13
N LEU A 178 2.26 -8.09 22.08
CA LEU A 178 1.39 -8.13 23.26
C LEU A 178 0.75 -9.51 23.32
N ASP A 179 0.72 -10.09 24.51
CA ASP A 179 0.04 -11.36 24.81
C ASP A 179 -1.47 -11.16 25.00
#